data_AF-A0A932PDT6-F1
#
_entry.id   AF-A0A932PDT6-F1
#
_cell.length_a   1.000
_cell.length_b   1.000
_cell.length_c   1.000
_cell.angle_alpha   90.00
_cell.angle_beta   90.00
_cell.angle_gamma   90.00
#
_symmetry.space_group_name_H-M   'P 1'
#
loop_
_entity.id
_entity.type
_entity.pdbx_description
1 polymer ?
#
loop_
_entity_poly.entity_id
_entity_poly.type
_entity_poly.pdbx_seq_one_letter_code
_entity_poly.pdbx_strand_id
1 'polypeptide(L)'
;MKLFLDSARIDEIRQALEWWGLDGLTTNPRHVKDSGKPFRRVLSEIAELFSGTSKPVSVEVNPHLIDWEEIVREGASLARLSENFVIKVGMSEAGCRAIRELTARGIRTNATLVFSVAQAWHAARAGATYVSPFVGRLDDI
;
A
#
# COMPACT_ATOMS: atom_id res chain seq x y z
N MET A 1 -11.19 -11.30 11.45
CA MET A 1 -10.28 -11.44 10.29
C MET A 1 -10.69 -10.42 9.25
N LYS A 2 -9.74 -9.73 8.60
CA LYS A 2 -10.06 -8.76 7.54
C LYS A 2 -9.70 -9.32 6.17
N LEU A 3 -10.54 -9.10 5.17
CA LEU A 3 -10.32 -9.52 3.78
C LEU A 3 -10.01 -8.33 2.88
N PHE A 4 -8.92 -8.43 2.13
CA PHE A 4 -8.49 -7.42 1.16
C PHE A 4 -8.40 -8.06 -0.22
N LEU A 5 -8.78 -7.32 -1.25
CA LEU A 5 -8.51 -7.68 -2.64
C LEU A 5 -7.19 -7.04 -3.10
N ASP A 6 -6.38 -7.76 -3.86
CA ASP A 6 -5.18 -7.23 -4.51
C ASP A 6 -5.46 -7.00 -6.00
N SER A 7 -5.91 -5.80 -6.37
CA SER A 7 -6.27 -5.43 -7.75
C SER A 7 -6.28 -3.91 -7.93
N ALA A 8 -6.20 -3.44 -9.18
CA ALA A 8 -6.42 -2.05 -9.56
C ALA A 8 -7.50 -1.90 -10.65
N ARG A 9 -8.29 -2.95 -10.89
CA ARG A 9 -9.36 -2.99 -11.90
C ARG A 9 -10.70 -2.67 -11.24
N ILE A 10 -11.32 -1.56 -11.64
CA ILE A 10 -12.49 -1.01 -10.95
C ILE A 10 -13.71 -1.96 -10.98
N ASP A 11 -13.90 -2.69 -12.08
CA ASP A 11 -14.93 -3.72 -12.25
C ASP A 11 -14.79 -4.85 -11.23
N GLU A 12 -13.57 -5.40 -11.08
CA GLU A 12 -13.27 -6.44 -10.09
C GLU A 12 -13.47 -5.95 -8.66
N ILE A 13 -13.03 -4.72 -8.37
CA ILE A 13 -13.13 -4.13 -7.03
C ILE A 13 -14.60 -3.94 -6.65
N ARG A 14 -15.44 -3.43 -7.58
CA ARG A 14 -16.89 -3.28 -7.33
C ARG A 14 -17.57 -4.61 -7.08
N GLN A 15 -17.28 -5.60 -7.94
CA GLN A 15 -17.84 -6.94 -7.80
C GLN A 15 -17.45 -7.56 -6.45
N ALA A 16 -16.17 -7.49 -6.07
CA ALA A 16 -15.70 -8.07 -4.81
C ALA A 16 -16.25 -7.32 -3.57
N LEU A 17 -16.43 -6.00 -3.64
CA LEU A 17 -17.09 -5.22 -2.58
C LEU A 17 -18.53 -5.69 -2.37
N GLU A 18 -19.26 -5.99 -3.44
CA GLU A 18 -20.65 -6.46 -3.41
C GLU A 18 -20.76 -7.92 -2.95
N TRP A 19 -19.94 -8.81 -3.50
CA TRP A 19 -20.09 -10.25 -3.33
C TRP A 19 -19.40 -10.79 -2.08
N TRP A 20 -18.25 -10.23 -1.72
CA TRP A 20 -17.35 -10.81 -0.70
C TRP A 20 -17.17 -9.92 0.52
N GLY A 21 -17.80 -8.75 0.56
CA GLY A 21 -17.79 -7.88 1.73
C GLY A 21 -16.39 -7.44 2.15
N LEU A 22 -15.53 -7.05 1.19
CA LEU A 22 -14.13 -6.67 1.45
C LEU A 22 -13.99 -5.58 2.53
N ASP A 23 -12.96 -5.71 3.36
CA ASP A 23 -12.56 -4.73 4.38
C ASP A 23 -11.59 -3.67 3.86
N GLY A 24 -10.97 -3.91 2.71
CA GLY A 24 -10.03 -2.98 2.10
C GLY A 24 -9.49 -3.46 0.76
N LEU A 25 -8.54 -2.68 0.22
CA LEU A 25 -7.88 -2.94 -1.05
C LEU A 25 -6.37 -2.86 -0.88
N THR A 26 -5.64 -3.66 -1.64
CA THR A 26 -4.22 -3.45 -1.88
C THR A 26 -3.97 -3.28 -3.37
N THR A 27 -3.10 -2.35 -3.72
CA THR A 27 -2.63 -2.15 -5.10
C THR A 27 -1.11 -2.28 -5.13
N ASN A 28 -0.56 -2.53 -6.31
CA ASN A 28 0.88 -2.48 -6.57
C ASN A 28 1.11 -1.90 -7.98
N PRO A 29 2.34 -1.50 -8.33
CA PRO A 29 2.62 -0.88 -9.63
C PRO A 29 2.25 -1.77 -10.82
N ARG A 30 2.34 -3.10 -10.68
CA ARG A 30 1.96 -4.05 -11.73
C ARG A 30 0.45 -4.01 -11.97
N HIS A 31 -0.38 -4.10 -10.93
CA HIS A 31 -1.84 -4.03 -11.07
C HIS A 31 -2.29 -2.72 -11.72
N VAL A 32 -1.68 -1.60 -11.32
CA VAL A 32 -1.98 -0.30 -11.91
C VAL A 32 -1.57 -0.27 -13.39
N LYS A 33 -0.40 -0.82 -13.75
CA LYS A 33 0.04 -0.95 -15.15
C LYS A 33 -0.92 -1.83 -15.96
N ASP A 34 -1.33 -2.97 -15.42
CA ASP A 34 -2.19 -3.95 -16.10
C ASP A 34 -3.61 -3.41 -16.31
N SER A 35 -4.01 -2.34 -15.62
CA SER A 35 -5.25 -1.60 -15.89
C SER A 35 -5.27 -0.84 -17.23
N GLY A 36 -4.09 -0.58 -17.83
CA GLY A 36 -3.94 0.19 -19.06
C GLY A 36 -4.21 1.70 -18.92
N LYS A 37 -4.41 2.22 -17.70
CA LYS A 37 -4.68 3.64 -17.43
C LYS A 37 -3.49 4.34 -16.79
N PRO A 38 -3.38 5.69 -16.89
CA PRO A 38 -2.37 6.46 -16.17
C PRO A 38 -2.50 6.28 -14.65
N PHE A 39 -1.37 6.14 -13.96
CA PHE A 39 -1.31 5.86 -12.51
C PHE A 39 -2.22 6.77 -11.68
N ARG A 40 -2.12 8.10 -11.86
CA ARG A 40 -2.96 9.06 -11.12
C ARG A 40 -4.45 8.91 -11.39
N ARG A 41 -4.84 8.54 -12.61
CA ARG A 41 -6.25 8.31 -12.96
C ARG A 41 -6.80 7.11 -12.20
N VAL A 42 -6.05 6.01 -12.15
CA VAL A 42 -6.43 4.81 -11.40
C VAL A 42 -6.59 5.12 -9.92
N LEU A 43 -5.63 5.84 -9.33
CA LEU A 43 -5.72 6.24 -7.92
C LEU A 43 -6.92 7.15 -7.64
N SER A 44 -7.23 8.09 -8.53
CA SER A 44 -8.42 8.94 -8.38
C SER A 44 -9.72 8.14 -8.43
N GLU A 45 -9.85 7.20 -9.38
CA GLU A 45 -11.04 6.33 -9.48
C GLU A 45 -11.18 5.43 -8.23
N ILE A 46 -10.07 4.90 -7.70
CA ILE A 46 -10.07 4.12 -6.45
C ILE A 46 -10.40 5.00 -5.24
N ALA A 47 -9.83 6.21 -5.15
CA ALA A 47 -10.11 7.15 -4.07
C ALA A 47 -11.60 7.51 -4.03
N GLU A 48 -12.21 7.78 -5.19
CA GLU A 48 -13.63 8.05 -5.31
C GLU A 48 -14.48 6.84 -4.87
N LEU A 49 -14.13 5.63 -5.30
CA LEU A 49 -14.84 4.40 -4.95
C LEU A 49 -14.85 4.11 -3.43
N PHE A 50 -13.78 4.49 -2.73
CA PHE A 50 -13.65 4.28 -1.28
C PHE A 50 -14.03 5.51 -0.44
N SER A 51 -14.35 6.63 -1.08
CA SER A 51 -14.72 7.88 -0.42
C SER A 51 -15.93 7.70 0.50
N GLY A 52 -15.88 8.32 1.68
CA GLY A 52 -16.92 8.18 2.72
C GLY A 52 -16.92 6.84 3.46
N THR A 53 -16.03 5.90 3.10
CA THR A 53 -15.82 4.65 3.85
C THR A 53 -14.61 4.75 4.78
N SER A 54 -14.54 3.88 5.79
CA SER A 54 -13.33 3.71 6.62
C SER A 54 -12.38 2.63 6.09
N LYS A 55 -12.67 2.06 4.91
CA LYS A 55 -11.93 0.92 4.36
C LYS A 55 -10.55 1.37 3.87
N PRO A 56 -9.43 0.78 4.35
CA PRO A 56 -8.08 1.13 3.91
C PRO A 56 -7.79 0.68 2.47
N VAL A 57 -7.00 1.49 1.76
CA VAL A 57 -6.47 1.18 0.43
C VAL A 57 -4.94 1.31 0.46
N SER A 58 -4.21 0.21 0.31
CA SER A 58 -2.75 0.28 0.21
C SER A 58 -2.31 0.71 -1.19
N VAL A 59 -1.53 1.78 -1.28
CA VAL A 59 -0.97 2.32 -2.54
C VAL A 59 0.53 2.42 -2.41
N GLU A 60 1.26 1.89 -3.38
CA GLU A 60 2.72 1.81 -3.34
C GLU A 60 3.39 3.09 -3.88
N VAL A 61 4.45 3.51 -3.20
CA VAL A 61 5.44 4.44 -3.75
C VAL A 61 6.17 3.78 -4.93
N ASN A 62 6.91 4.57 -5.71
CA ASN A 62 7.75 4.02 -6.77
C ASN A 62 8.80 3.06 -6.15
N PRO A 63 8.79 1.77 -6.53
CA PRO A 63 9.69 0.76 -5.95
C PRO A 63 11.16 0.95 -6.33
N HIS A 64 11.46 1.85 -7.27
CA HIS A 64 12.83 2.18 -7.68
C HIS A 64 13.47 3.30 -6.85
N LEU A 65 12.73 3.94 -5.94
CA LEU A 65 13.29 4.92 -5.03
C LEU A 65 14.15 4.24 -3.96
N ILE A 66 15.39 4.70 -3.82
CA ILE A 66 16.35 4.20 -2.84
C ILE A 66 16.67 5.22 -1.75
N ASP A 67 16.35 6.50 -1.97
CA ASP A 67 16.52 7.56 -0.98
C ASP A 67 15.26 7.71 -0.12
N TRP A 68 15.45 7.80 1.20
CA TRP A 68 14.33 7.85 2.14
C TRP A 68 13.56 9.17 2.06
N GLU A 69 14.20 10.29 1.71
CA GLU A 69 13.52 11.59 1.59
C GLU A 69 12.63 11.61 0.35
N GLU A 70 13.07 11.01 -0.75
CA GLU A 70 12.26 10.81 -1.95
C GLU A 70 11.04 9.93 -1.68
N ILE A 71 11.24 8.80 -0.98
CA ILE A 71 10.14 7.91 -0.56
C ILE A 71 9.12 8.67 0.30
N VAL A 72 9.58 9.46 1.27
CA VAL A 72 8.70 10.27 2.13
C VAL A 72 7.95 11.33 1.32
N ARG A 73 8.62 12.00 0.38
CA ARG A 73 8.04 13.04 -0.46
C ARG A 73 6.92 12.47 -1.34
N GLU A 74 7.17 11.35 -2.00
CA GLU A 74 6.16 10.67 -2.81
C GLU A 74 5.03 10.13 -1.91
N GLY A 75 5.36 9.43 -0.82
CA GLY A 75 4.38 8.88 0.10
C GLY A 75 3.44 9.95 0.67
N ALA A 76 3.97 11.10 1.08
CA ALA A 76 3.17 12.22 1.55
C ALA A 76 2.31 12.85 0.45
N SER A 77 2.78 12.87 -0.80
CA SER A 77 2.01 13.32 -1.96
C SER A 77 0.83 12.39 -2.24
N LEU A 78 1.05 11.08 -2.19
CA LEU A 78 0.00 10.07 -2.37
C LEU A 78 -1.04 10.10 -1.24
N ALA A 79 -0.59 10.24 0.02
CA ALA A 79 -1.48 10.26 1.18
C ALA A 79 -2.49 11.42 1.14
N ARG A 80 -2.16 12.52 0.46
CA ARG A 80 -3.06 13.68 0.28
C ARG A 80 -4.20 13.42 -0.71
N LEU A 81 -4.13 12.36 -1.51
CA LEU A 81 -5.15 12.06 -2.51
C LEU A 81 -6.42 11.47 -1.90
N SER A 82 -6.31 10.80 -0.75
CA SER A 82 -7.44 10.19 -0.04
C SER A 82 -7.06 9.82 1.39
N GLU A 83 -7.98 10.07 2.33
CA GLU A 83 -7.84 9.62 3.73
C GLU A 83 -7.84 8.08 3.85
N ASN A 84 -8.40 7.37 2.87
CA ASN A 84 -8.40 5.90 2.81
C ASN A 84 -7.01 5.32 2.54
N PHE A 85 -6.07 6.11 2.01
CA PHE A 85 -4.79 5.59 1.56
C PHE A 85 -3.86 5.21 2.71
N VAL A 86 -3.18 4.10 2.49
CA VAL A 86 -2.12 3.53 3.33
C VAL A 86 -0.89 3.40 2.43
N ILE A 87 0.17 4.11 2.77
CA ILE A 87 1.35 4.18 1.90
C ILE A 87 2.18 2.91 2.03
N LYS A 88 2.18 2.13 0.95
CA LYS A 88 2.92 0.89 0.86
C LYS A 88 4.39 1.20 0.52
N VAL A 89 5.31 0.74 1.36
CA VAL A 89 6.75 1.04 1.26
C VAL A 89 7.53 -0.27 1.32
N GLY A 90 8.42 -0.48 0.35
CA GLY A 90 9.29 -1.66 0.30
C GLY A 90 10.27 -1.71 1.47
N MET A 91 10.44 -2.90 2.06
CA MET A 91 11.32 -3.08 3.19
C MET A 91 12.81 -2.99 2.77
N SER A 92 13.47 -1.93 3.20
CA SER A 92 14.90 -1.67 3.09
C SER A 92 15.33 -0.75 4.25
N GLU A 93 16.62 -0.43 4.40
CA GLU A 93 17.06 0.55 5.39
C GLU A 93 16.39 1.92 5.17
N ALA A 94 16.41 2.40 3.92
CA ALA A 94 15.74 3.62 3.51
C ALA A 94 14.21 3.53 3.71
N GLY A 95 13.60 2.40 3.36
CA GLY A 95 12.17 2.15 3.56
C GLY A 95 11.77 2.20 5.03
N CYS A 96 12.58 1.62 5.93
CA CYS A 96 12.35 1.67 7.37
C CYS A 96 12.43 3.11 7.91
N ARG A 97 13.42 3.87 7.45
CA ARG A 97 13.56 5.29 7.78
C ARG A 97 12.35 6.10 7.28
N ALA A 98 11.91 5.85 6.05
CA ALA A 98 10.75 6.52 5.47
C ALA A 98 9.44 6.17 6.18
N ILE A 99 9.22 4.91 6.56
CA ILE A 99 8.06 4.48 7.36
C ILE A 99 7.99 5.25 8.67
N ARG A 100 9.13 5.39 9.37
CA ARG A 100 9.19 6.13 10.63
C ARG A 100 8.80 7.59 10.45
N GLU A 101 9.31 8.24 9.40
CA GLU A 101 9.02 9.64 9.12
C GLU A 101 7.55 9.86 8.70
N LEU A 102 7.00 9.00 7.82
CA LEU A 102 5.60 9.05 7.43
C LEU A 102 4.67 8.84 8.64
N THR A 103 5.01 7.88 9.50
CA THR A 103 4.23 7.60 10.72
C THR A 103 4.27 8.77 11.70
N ALA A 104 5.42 9.43 11.87
CA ALA A 104 5.54 10.63 12.70
C ALA A 104 4.66 11.79 12.18
N ARG A 105 4.33 11.79 10.89
CA ARG A 105 3.40 12.74 10.25
C ARG A 105 1.94 12.29 10.29
N GLY A 106 1.63 11.19 10.98
CA GLY A 106 0.29 10.61 11.05
C GLY A 106 -0.16 9.88 9.78
N ILE A 107 0.75 9.61 8.84
CA ILE A 107 0.44 8.91 7.59
C ILE A 107 0.53 7.40 7.84
N ARG A 108 -0.56 6.69 7.55
CA ARG A 108 -0.62 5.22 7.68
C ARG A 108 0.27 4.56 6.63
N THR A 109 0.99 3.52 7.02
CA THR A 109 1.97 2.84 6.16
C THR A 109 1.78 1.33 6.16
N ASN A 110 2.13 0.69 5.04
CA ASN A 110 2.13 -0.76 4.87
C ASN A 110 3.53 -1.22 4.40
N ALA A 111 4.30 -1.87 5.27
CA ALA A 111 5.59 -2.41 4.89
C ALA A 111 5.42 -3.62 3.97
N THR A 112 5.93 -3.56 2.74
CA THR A 112 5.84 -4.64 1.74
C THR A 112 7.21 -5.25 1.47
N LEU A 113 7.27 -6.34 0.69
CA LEU A 113 8.51 -7.08 0.39
C LEU A 113 9.21 -7.59 1.67
N VAL A 114 8.40 -8.11 2.61
CA VAL A 114 8.89 -8.69 3.87
C VAL A 114 9.01 -10.20 3.69
N PHE A 115 10.20 -10.73 3.95
CA PHE A 115 10.59 -12.13 3.76
C PHE A 115 11.16 -12.76 5.03
N SER A 116 11.29 -12.00 6.12
CA SER A 116 11.76 -12.54 7.41
C SER A 116 11.06 -11.88 8.60
N VAL A 117 11.08 -12.58 9.73
CA VAL A 117 10.57 -12.05 11.01
C VAL A 117 11.34 -10.80 11.44
N ALA A 118 12.66 -10.76 11.20
CA ALA A 118 13.49 -9.60 11.54
C ALA A 118 13.04 -8.35 10.77
N GLN A 119 12.78 -8.48 9.47
CA GLN A 119 12.22 -7.39 8.65
C GLN A 119 10.85 -6.92 9.17
N ALA A 120 9.96 -7.85 9.48
CA ALA A 120 8.64 -7.54 10.06
C ALA A 120 8.76 -6.78 11.39
N TRP A 121 9.69 -7.21 12.25
CA TRP A 121 9.95 -6.57 13.54
C TRP A 121 10.47 -5.14 13.37
N HIS A 122 11.41 -4.91 12.44
CA HIS A 122 11.92 -3.56 12.15
C HIS A 122 10.82 -2.65 11.60
N ALA A 123 9.98 -3.14 10.68
CA ALA A 123 8.83 -2.38 10.16
C ALA A 123 7.86 -1.98 11.28
N ALA A 124 7.51 -2.92 12.17
CA ALA A 124 6.64 -2.64 13.32
C ALA A 124 7.27 -1.60 14.27
N ARG A 125 8.58 -1.71 14.55
CA ARG A 125 9.33 -0.74 15.38
C ARG A 125 9.42 0.65 14.74
N ALA A 126 9.42 0.73 13.42
CA ALA A 126 9.35 1.99 12.68
C ALA A 126 7.95 2.61 12.72
N GLY A 127 6.92 1.88 13.16
CA GLY A 127 5.55 2.39 13.31
C GLY A 127 4.63 2.02 12.14
N ALA A 128 4.99 1.02 11.33
CA ALA A 128 4.13 0.57 10.25
C ALA A 128 2.73 0.20 10.74
N THR A 129 1.69 0.67 10.03
CA THR A 129 0.29 0.31 10.34
C THR A 129 -0.01 -1.14 9.95
N TYR A 130 0.60 -1.59 8.86
CA TYR A 130 0.52 -2.96 8.37
C TYR A 130 1.91 -3.47 7.98
N VAL A 131 2.09 -4.79 8.05
CA VAL A 131 3.24 -5.51 7.52
C VAL A 131 2.70 -6.57 6.58
N SER A 132 3.23 -6.65 5.36
CA SER A 132 2.83 -7.59 4.30
C SER A 132 3.96 -8.58 3.99
N PRO A 133 4.00 -9.74 4.65
CA PRO A 133 4.90 -10.84 4.30
C PRO A 133 4.51 -11.48 2.97
N PHE A 134 5.49 -11.81 2.14
CA PHE A 134 5.28 -12.39 0.81
C PHE A 134 5.34 -13.92 0.86
N VAL A 135 4.29 -14.54 1.41
CA VAL A 135 4.22 -16.00 1.66
C VAL A 135 4.44 -16.80 0.38
N GLY A 136 3.69 -16.55 -0.69
CA GLY A 136 3.82 -17.31 -1.94
C GLY A 136 5.21 -17.25 -2.57
N ARG A 137 5.97 -16.15 -2.37
CA ARG A 137 7.36 -16.07 -2.85
C ARG A 137 8.36 -16.79 -1.95
N LEU A 138 8.03 -16.97 -0.67
CA LEU A 138 8.84 -17.80 0.23
C LEU A 138 8.63 -19.28 -0.08
N ASP A 139 7.42 -19.68 -0.46
CA ASP A 139 7.09 -21.06 -0.83
C ASP A 139 7.74 -21.49 -2.17
N ASP A 140 8.10 -20.53 -3.04
CA ASP A 140 8.78 -20.77 -4.33
C ASP A 140 10.29 -21.07 -4.19
N ILE A 141 10.88 -21.00 -2.99
CA ILE A 141 12.32 -21.16 -2.69
C ILE A 141 12.57 -22.47 -1.94
#